data_AF-A0A2S5L9Y3-F1
#
_entry.id   AF-A0A2S5L9Y3-F1
#
_cell.length_a   1.000
_cell.length_b   1.000
_cell.length_c   1.000
_cell.angle_alpha   90.00
_cell.angle_beta   90.00
_cell.angle_gamma   90.00
#
_symmetry.space_group_name_H-M   'P 1'
#
loop_
_entity.id
_entity.type
_entity.pdbx_description
1 polymer ?
#
loop_
_entity_poly.entity_id
_entity_poly.type
_entity_poly.pdbx_seq_one_letter_code
_entity_poly.pdbx_strand_id
1 'polypeptide(L)'
;MASTSMRDKVPYPYISSDDIQDYMIERLLYRFRREDNPELNFKIERVYKERYGVSMLPIDSSHVENICLHGTPGVGKTSAVRAAAKEVADMLGMKLVSNPVPPYTPQPNDIVLTTLEMSGEVSNIIMGGIPVSDQLGVNDPIKFMNKLPLYQLAIMGKATAGLLLLDDFVNAAPSVQNSALSIALEGRFQMLDLGNTYVALTANLGSLDNSDVVPLSDPMTARIGHFYVEDNVIDFSNRMKDKFKDAIGDAGVVAFLQQDSSHFMYDVDSEQRAGKNGLRTPFPCSRSWEKLINETRLMMNRVSNRSTKDISVADISRTAQAYVGPHAAKAFSAYAYAMMTGAEPIAKNLILNDNFSVEDFEKRYGKEENRGLNTEQQNFGYQLAFCLANHAATQISAGNIAEAEVMKRYNKALFMLDDPAITLSVSEFGGKLARLKPEWTIKGEFGNHLNDEASHRITGALVASGKMHEDLLKATAHALLGAKGNGTYASSARPGRSRSKAPSA
;
A
#
# COMPACT_ATOMS: atom_id res chain seq x y z
N MET A 1 -19.08 0.65 -15.54
CA MET A 1 -19.08 1.84 -14.68
C MET A 1 -17.64 2.08 -14.29
N ALA A 2 -17.11 3.28 -14.49
CA ALA A 2 -15.79 3.62 -13.96
C ALA A 2 -15.88 3.54 -12.43
N SER A 3 -14.95 2.82 -11.78
CA SER A 3 -14.91 2.77 -10.33
C SER A 3 -14.61 4.17 -9.80
N THR A 4 -15.61 4.78 -9.16
CA THR A 4 -15.46 6.05 -8.45
C THR A 4 -14.42 5.86 -7.35
N SER A 5 -13.33 6.61 -7.39
CA SER A 5 -12.22 6.46 -6.44
C SER A 5 -12.73 6.65 -5.01
N MET A 6 -12.10 6.00 -4.02
CA MET A 6 -12.42 6.26 -2.61
C MET A 6 -12.36 7.75 -2.27
N ARG A 7 -11.46 8.49 -2.94
CA ARG A 7 -11.33 9.95 -2.81
C ARG A 7 -12.61 10.70 -3.15
N ASP A 8 -13.41 10.19 -4.08
CA ASP A 8 -14.64 10.83 -4.53
C ASP A 8 -15.83 10.53 -3.58
N LYS A 9 -15.69 9.52 -2.70
CA LYS A 9 -16.73 9.09 -1.74
C LYS A 9 -16.54 9.68 -0.35
N VAL A 10 -15.35 10.11 0.01
CA VAL A 10 -15.03 10.66 1.33
C VAL A 10 -15.17 12.18 1.30
N PRO A 11 -15.91 12.81 2.24
CA PRO A 11 -16.18 14.25 2.21
C PRO A 11 -15.02 15.13 2.70
N TYR A 12 -13.82 14.56 2.88
CA TYR A 12 -12.67 15.23 3.47
C TYR A 12 -11.57 15.45 2.42
N PRO A 13 -10.81 16.56 2.51
CA PRO A 13 -9.69 16.80 1.62
C PRO A 13 -8.65 15.67 1.73
N TYR A 14 -8.21 15.18 0.58
CA TYR A 14 -7.16 14.17 0.49
C TYR A 14 -5.79 14.75 0.87
N ILE A 15 -5.01 13.97 1.60
CA ILE A 15 -3.59 14.21 1.88
C ILE A 15 -2.85 12.87 1.91
N SER A 16 -1.60 12.84 1.42
CA SER A 16 -0.78 11.63 1.50
C SER A 16 -0.28 11.40 2.94
N SER A 17 0.22 10.18 3.22
CA SER A 17 0.79 9.86 4.54
C SER A 17 2.10 10.59 4.83
N ASP A 18 2.86 10.98 3.81
CA ASP A 18 4.10 11.74 3.98
C ASP A 18 3.78 13.25 4.10
N ASP A 19 2.87 13.78 3.27
CA ASP A 19 2.45 15.19 3.37
C ASP A 19 1.80 15.50 4.72
N ILE A 20 1.05 14.54 5.30
CA ILE A 20 0.46 14.75 6.62
C ILE A 20 1.52 14.71 7.74
N GLN A 21 2.62 13.97 7.57
CA GLN A 21 3.74 14.02 8.51
C GLN A 21 4.36 15.42 8.49
N ASP A 22 4.62 15.99 7.31
CA ASP A 22 5.15 17.35 7.17
C ASP A 22 4.20 18.40 7.74
N TYR A 23 2.91 18.29 7.44
CA TYR A 23 1.88 19.15 8.01
C TYR A 23 1.86 19.08 9.54
N MET A 24 1.97 17.87 10.11
CA MET A 24 2.02 17.66 11.55
C MET A 24 3.28 18.27 12.17
N ILE A 25 4.44 18.17 11.53
CA ILE A 25 5.69 18.79 11.99
C ILE A 25 5.50 20.30 12.12
N GLU A 26 4.93 20.95 11.10
CA GLU A 26 4.61 22.37 11.14
C GLU A 26 3.73 22.72 12.34
N ARG A 27 2.62 22.00 12.52
CA ARG A 27 1.67 22.23 13.63
C ARG A 27 2.29 22.00 15.00
N LEU A 28 3.11 20.98 15.16
CA LEU A 28 3.83 20.71 16.41
C LEU A 28 4.81 21.84 16.74
N LEU A 29 5.58 22.33 15.77
CA LEU A 29 6.47 23.47 15.98
C LEU A 29 5.69 24.72 16.43
N TYR A 30 4.55 25.02 15.81
CA TYR A 30 3.67 26.11 16.24
C TYR A 30 3.12 25.90 17.65
N ARG A 31 2.62 24.70 17.95
CA ARG A 31 2.03 24.39 19.25
C ARG A 31 3.07 24.43 20.36
N PHE A 32 4.29 23.99 20.12
CA PHE A 32 5.32 23.87 21.15
C PHE A 32 5.93 25.21 21.58
N ARG A 33 5.60 26.32 20.91
CA ARG A 33 5.97 27.67 21.37
C ARG A 33 5.32 27.96 22.71
N ARG A 34 6.07 28.63 23.61
CA ARG A 34 5.57 29.05 24.92
C ARG A 34 6.10 30.42 25.29
N GLU A 35 5.24 31.29 25.79
CA GLU A 35 5.65 32.64 26.22
C GLU A 35 6.71 32.60 27.34
N ASP A 36 6.64 31.59 28.21
CA ASP A 36 7.53 31.41 29.36
C ASP A 36 8.87 30.71 29.03
N ASN A 37 9.11 30.31 27.78
CA ASN A 37 10.36 29.64 27.37
C ASN A 37 10.99 30.24 26.10
N PRO A 38 11.68 31.40 26.21
CA PRO A 38 12.32 32.07 25.08
C PRO A 38 13.41 31.23 24.39
N GLU A 39 14.14 30.40 25.13
CA GLU A 39 15.20 29.56 24.57
C GLU A 39 14.63 28.48 23.62
N LEU A 40 13.53 27.83 24.03
CA LEU A 40 12.83 26.87 23.18
C LEU A 40 12.25 27.56 21.94
N ASN A 41 11.61 28.72 22.10
CA ASN A 41 11.06 29.46 20.98
C ASN A 41 12.13 29.83 19.95
N PHE A 42 13.31 30.26 20.39
CA PHE A 42 14.44 30.54 19.49
C PHE A 42 14.89 29.30 18.71
N LYS A 43 14.95 28.13 19.37
CA LYS A 43 15.27 26.85 18.69
C LYS A 43 14.20 26.50 17.67
N ILE A 44 12.92 26.62 18.03
CA ILE A 44 11.77 26.36 17.14
C ILE A 44 11.82 27.27 15.92
N GLU A 45 12.01 28.59 16.11
CA GLU A 45 12.03 29.56 15.00
C GLU A 45 13.22 29.33 14.07
N ARG A 46 14.38 28.96 14.61
CA ARG A 46 15.55 28.56 13.81
C ARG A 46 15.26 27.32 12.97
N VAL A 47 14.79 26.25 13.60
CA VAL A 47 14.45 24.98 12.91
C VAL A 47 13.38 25.21 11.84
N TYR A 48 12.36 26.01 12.15
CA TYR A 48 11.30 26.35 11.21
C TYR A 48 11.87 27.04 9.96
N LYS A 49 12.74 28.04 10.16
CA LYS A 49 13.39 28.76 9.06
C LYS A 49 14.33 27.88 8.25
N GLU A 50 15.07 26.99 8.90
CA GLU A 50 15.96 26.03 8.23
C GLU A 50 15.17 25.03 7.38
N ARG A 51 14.03 24.53 7.87
CA ARG A 51 13.20 23.57 7.14
C ARG A 51 12.40 24.19 6.00
N TYR A 52 11.71 25.31 6.26
CA TYR A 52 10.74 25.89 5.31
C TYR A 52 11.31 27.08 4.51
N GLY A 53 12.51 27.57 4.83
CA GLY A 53 13.14 28.71 4.16
C GLY A 53 12.48 30.06 4.45
N VAL A 54 11.45 30.09 5.30
CA VAL A 54 10.67 31.28 5.65
C VAL A 54 10.61 31.48 7.16
N SER A 55 10.45 32.73 7.58
CA SER A 55 10.24 33.04 9.00
C SER A 55 8.86 32.55 9.46
N MET A 56 8.81 32.03 10.68
CA MET A 56 7.58 31.60 11.32
C MET A 56 6.64 32.78 11.56
N LEU A 57 5.36 32.62 11.26
CA LEU A 57 4.35 33.64 11.57
C LEU A 57 4.14 33.75 13.09
N PRO A 58 3.81 34.95 13.62
CA PRO A 58 3.54 35.16 15.04
C PRO A 58 2.13 34.71 15.42
N ILE A 59 1.82 33.43 15.20
CA ILE A 59 0.55 32.82 15.59
C ILE A 59 0.65 32.37 17.05
N ASP A 60 -0.40 32.60 17.82
CA ASP A 60 -0.52 32.07 19.17
C ASP A 60 -0.67 30.54 19.14
N SER A 61 0.16 29.85 19.93
CA SER A 61 0.14 28.40 20.15
C SER A 61 -1.26 27.86 20.52
N SER A 62 -2.12 28.67 21.14
CA SER A 62 -3.48 28.32 21.52
C SER A 62 -4.44 28.21 20.32
N HIS A 63 -4.10 28.85 19.19
CA HIS A 63 -4.90 28.88 17.96
C HIS A 63 -4.47 27.83 16.93
N VAL A 64 -3.53 26.96 17.29
CA VAL A 64 -3.09 25.87 16.41
C VAL A 64 -4.16 24.78 16.42
N GLU A 65 -4.86 24.64 15.30
CA GLU A 65 -5.93 23.66 15.15
C GLU A 65 -5.41 22.21 15.26
N ASN A 66 -6.14 21.40 16.02
CA ASN A 66 -5.96 19.96 16.06
C ASN A 66 -6.55 19.32 14.80
N ILE A 67 -6.14 18.08 14.52
CA ILE A 67 -6.60 17.37 13.32
C ILE A 67 -7.12 15.97 13.61
N CYS A 68 -8.02 15.52 12.75
CA CYS A 68 -8.55 14.18 12.70
C CYS A 68 -8.25 13.56 11.33
N LEU A 69 -7.49 12.46 11.35
CA LEU A 69 -7.04 11.74 10.17
C LEU A 69 -8.00 10.58 9.88
N HIS A 70 -8.74 10.68 8.79
CA HIS A 70 -9.69 9.66 8.32
C HIS A 70 -9.02 8.78 7.29
N GLY A 71 -9.23 7.46 7.33
CA GLY A 71 -8.71 6.58 6.29
C GLY A 71 -8.90 5.13 6.65
N THR A 72 -8.65 4.21 5.71
CA THR A 72 -8.80 2.78 5.99
C THR A 72 -7.76 2.28 7.00
N PRO A 73 -7.98 1.10 7.63
CA PRO A 73 -7.00 0.53 8.53
C PRO A 73 -5.69 0.19 7.83
N GLY A 74 -4.57 0.60 8.42
CA GLY A 74 -3.24 0.24 7.93
C GLY A 74 -2.65 1.14 6.83
N VAL A 75 -3.26 2.30 6.56
CA VAL A 75 -2.71 3.34 5.64
C VAL A 75 -1.60 4.21 6.25
N GLY A 76 -1.31 4.07 7.55
CA GLY A 76 -0.19 4.80 8.17
C GLY A 76 -0.55 6.02 9.01
N LYS A 77 -1.84 6.31 9.26
CA LYS A 77 -2.32 7.44 10.10
C LYS A 77 -1.57 7.58 11.43
N THR A 78 -1.59 6.53 12.24
CA THR A 78 -0.91 6.45 13.55
C THR A 78 0.61 6.59 13.39
N SER A 79 1.16 5.99 12.33
CA SER A 79 2.60 6.00 12.08
C SER A 79 3.11 7.39 11.70
N ALA A 80 2.37 8.12 10.87
CA ALA A 80 2.71 9.48 10.45
C ALA A 80 2.76 10.44 11.65
N VAL A 81 1.77 10.36 12.55
CA VAL A 81 1.76 11.18 13.79
C VAL A 81 2.98 10.88 14.67
N ARG A 82 3.32 9.58 14.85
CA ARG A 82 4.49 9.18 15.64
C ARG A 82 5.81 9.60 14.99
N ALA A 83 5.88 9.51 13.66
CA ALA A 83 7.06 9.93 12.90
C ALA A 83 7.29 11.44 13.01
N ALA A 84 6.24 12.25 12.85
CA ALA A 84 6.30 13.71 13.04
C ALA A 84 6.80 14.09 14.44
N ALA A 85 6.29 13.42 15.49
CA ALA A 85 6.71 13.66 16.87
C ALA A 85 8.20 13.39 17.08
N LYS A 86 8.69 12.29 16.51
CA LYS A 86 10.10 11.91 16.56
C LYS A 86 10.96 12.92 15.80
N GLU A 87 10.54 13.31 14.60
CA GLU A 87 11.29 14.25 13.78
C GLU A 87 11.41 15.63 14.45
N VAL A 88 10.33 16.13 15.06
CA VAL A 88 10.36 17.38 15.83
C VAL A 88 11.29 17.27 17.04
N ALA A 89 11.25 16.15 17.78
CA ALA A 89 12.17 15.94 18.90
C ALA A 89 13.63 15.94 18.44
N ASP A 90 13.94 15.24 17.34
CA ASP A 90 15.27 15.17 16.76
C ASP A 90 15.74 16.56 16.28
N MET A 91 14.88 17.35 15.59
CA MET A 91 15.19 18.70 15.14
C MET A 91 15.46 19.68 16.29
N LEU A 92 14.72 19.55 17.41
CA LEU A 92 14.87 20.43 18.57
C LEU A 92 15.99 19.97 19.53
N GLY A 93 16.60 18.80 19.28
CA GLY A 93 17.58 18.19 20.19
C GLY A 93 16.97 17.75 21.52
N MET A 94 15.67 17.42 21.51
CA MET A 94 14.89 17.01 22.68
C MET A 94 14.72 15.50 22.71
N LYS A 95 14.46 14.94 23.89
CA LYS A 95 14.22 13.50 24.05
C LYS A 95 12.72 13.21 23.91
N LEU A 96 12.36 12.39 22.92
CA LEU A 96 10.99 11.87 22.83
C LEU A 96 10.78 10.74 23.84
N VAL A 97 9.79 10.89 24.72
CA VAL A 97 9.36 9.85 25.67
C VAL A 97 7.95 9.39 25.32
N SER A 98 7.84 8.17 24.79
CA SER A 98 6.57 7.57 24.36
C SER A 98 5.92 6.75 25.47
N ASN A 99 4.62 6.98 25.70
CA ASN A 99 3.76 6.26 26.64
C ASN A 99 4.41 6.08 28.02
N PRO A 100 4.77 7.18 28.71
CA PRO A 100 5.46 7.11 29.99
C PRO A 100 4.69 6.29 31.04
N VAL A 101 5.42 5.54 31.86
CA VAL A 101 4.88 4.73 32.96
C VAL A 101 5.48 5.18 34.30
N PRO A 102 4.76 5.01 35.43
CA PRO A 102 5.30 5.34 36.74
C PRO A 102 6.62 4.60 37.03
N PRO A 103 7.61 5.24 37.71
CA PRO A 103 7.56 6.57 38.33
C PRO A 103 8.20 7.70 37.48
N TYR A 104 8.22 7.58 36.15
CA TYR A 104 8.88 8.56 35.27
C TYR A 104 8.41 10.00 35.51
N THR A 105 9.31 10.98 35.61
CA THR A 105 8.96 12.40 35.73
C THR A 105 9.59 13.18 34.58
N PRO A 106 8.84 14.02 33.84
CA PRO A 106 9.37 14.75 32.69
C PRO A 106 10.50 15.69 33.09
N GLN A 107 11.55 15.73 32.28
CA GLN A 107 12.63 16.69 32.37
C GLN A 107 12.37 17.86 31.41
N PRO A 108 13.02 19.03 31.61
CA PRO A 108 12.85 20.19 30.74
C PRO A 108 13.17 19.95 29.26
N ASN A 109 13.98 18.94 28.95
CA ASN A 109 14.34 18.58 27.57
C ASN A 109 13.50 17.42 26.99
N ASP A 110 12.41 17.01 27.67
CA ASP A 110 11.58 15.91 27.23
C ASP A 110 10.34 16.41 26.46
N ILE A 111 10.04 15.74 25.35
CA ILE A 111 8.74 15.80 24.67
C ILE A 111 7.99 14.51 24.98
N VAL A 112 6.78 14.61 25.50
CA VAL A 112 5.98 13.42 25.85
C VAL A 112 4.99 13.11 24.75
N LEU A 113 5.02 11.87 24.26
CA LEU A 113 4.01 11.33 23.33
C LEU A 113 3.16 10.29 24.06
N THR A 114 1.87 10.53 24.20
CA THR A 114 0.92 9.56 24.74
C THR A 114 -0.02 9.11 23.62
N THR A 115 -0.14 7.80 23.40
CA THR A 115 -1.16 7.22 22.52
C THR A 115 -2.20 6.51 23.37
N LEU A 116 -3.46 6.88 23.20
CA LEU A 116 -4.61 6.19 23.77
C LEU A 116 -5.35 5.46 22.65
N GLU A 117 -5.56 4.16 22.84
CA GLU A 117 -6.41 3.33 22.00
C GLU A 117 -7.87 3.57 22.37
N MET A 118 -8.66 4.08 21.45
CA MET A 118 -10.06 4.45 21.69
C MET A 118 -11.05 3.40 21.18
N SER A 119 -10.55 2.34 20.54
CA SER A 119 -11.37 1.27 20.00
C SER A 119 -12.17 0.55 21.08
N GLY A 120 -13.50 0.64 21.00
CA GLY A 120 -14.41 0.01 21.95
C GLY A 120 -14.50 0.69 23.32
N GLU A 121 -13.93 1.89 23.48
CA GLU A 121 -13.98 2.60 24.76
C GLU A 121 -15.37 3.18 25.04
N VAL A 122 -15.96 2.75 26.16
CA VAL A 122 -17.33 3.12 26.57
C VAL A 122 -17.38 4.02 27.79
N SER A 123 -16.25 4.22 28.48
CA SER A 123 -16.20 4.91 29.77
C SER A 123 -15.36 6.18 29.70
N ASN A 124 -15.88 7.26 30.27
CA ASN A 124 -15.15 8.53 30.38
C ASN A 124 -14.03 8.48 31.43
N ILE A 125 -13.83 7.37 32.14
CA ILE A 125 -12.79 7.23 33.17
C ILE A 125 -11.38 7.45 32.60
N ILE A 126 -11.12 7.01 31.36
CA ILE A 126 -9.81 7.19 30.73
C ILE A 126 -9.48 8.67 30.56
N MET A 127 -10.47 9.48 30.20
CA MET A 127 -10.30 10.91 29.93
C MET A 127 -10.47 11.77 31.19
N GLY A 128 -11.46 11.44 32.03
CA GLY A 128 -11.87 12.24 33.19
C GLY A 128 -11.31 11.75 34.53
N GLY A 129 -10.71 10.57 34.59
CA GLY A 129 -10.19 9.98 35.82
C GLY A 129 -11.23 9.26 36.68
N ILE A 130 -10.73 8.56 37.70
CA ILE A 130 -11.53 7.81 38.67
C ILE A 130 -11.93 8.75 39.82
N PRO A 131 -13.22 8.83 40.21
CA PRO A 131 -13.63 9.57 41.40
C PRO A 131 -12.97 9.03 42.67
N VAL A 132 -12.39 9.91 43.47
CA VAL A 132 -11.76 9.59 44.76
C VAL A 132 -12.25 10.56 45.84
N SER A 133 -12.34 10.08 47.08
CA SER A 133 -12.64 10.96 48.22
C SER A 133 -11.38 11.72 48.61
N ASP A 134 -11.51 13.02 48.79
CA ASP A 134 -10.44 13.90 49.25
C ASP A 134 -10.93 14.71 50.46
N GLN A 135 -10.01 15.32 51.20
CA GLN A 135 -10.30 16.05 52.44
C GLN A 135 -9.61 17.41 52.45
N LEU A 136 -10.38 18.45 52.74
CA LEU A 136 -9.86 19.80 52.94
C LEU A 136 -9.90 20.13 54.43
N GLY A 137 -8.75 20.54 54.99
CA GLY A 137 -8.61 20.94 56.39
C GLY A 137 -8.19 19.80 57.33
N VAL A 138 -7.42 20.14 58.37
CA VAL A 138 -6.86 19.17 59.34
C VAL A 138 -7.75 19.01 60.58
N ASN A 139 -8.41 20.08 61.03
CA ASN A 139 -9.16 20.11 62.30
C ASN A 139 -10.69 19.98 62.14
N ASP A 140 -11.23 20.29 60.96
CA ASP A 140 -12.64 20.09 60.61
C ASP A 140 -12.71 19.65 59.12
N PRO A 141 -12.46 18.36 58.83
CA PRO A 141 -12.24 17.90 57.46
C PRO A 141 -13.54 17.90 56.66
N ILE A 142 -13.62 18.77 55.67
CA ILE A 142 -14.70 18.73 54.67
C ILE A 142 -14.32 17.67 53.63
N LYS A 143 -15.11 16.60 53.58
CA LYS A 143 -14.97 15.56 52.53
C LYS A 143 -15.59 16.05 51.24
N PHE A 144 -14.84 15.97 50.15
CA PHE A 144 -15.33 16.27 48.81
C PHE A 144 -14.86 15.21 47.82
N MET A 145 -15.49 15.18 46.65
CA MET A 145 -15.12 14.27 45.57
C MET A 145 -14.09 14.95 44.66
N ASN A 146 -12.96 14.28 44.46
CA ASN A 146 -11.90 14.67 43.53
C ASN A 146 -11.77 13.59 42.43
N LYS A 147 -10.89 13.79 41.46
CA LYS A 147 -10.62 12.81 40.39
C LYS A 147 -9.14 12.47 40.32
N LEU A 148 -8.85 11.19 40.21
CA LEU A 148 -7.51 10.68 39.94
C LEU A 148 -7.35 10.46 38.43
N PRO A 149 -6.62 11.34 37.71
CA PRO A 149 -6.45 11.21 36.27
C PRO A 149 -5.56 10.03 35.89
N LEU A 150 -5.67 9.57 34.65
CA LEU A 150 -4.73 8.61 34.08
C LEU A 150 -3.32 9.21 34.11
N TYR A 151 -2.36 8.45 34.64
CA TYR A 151 -0.97 8.89 34.80
C TYR A 151 -0.38 9.50 33.51
N GLN A 152 -0.61 8.82 32.39
CA GLN A 152 -0.11 9.22 31.08
C GLN A 152 -0.66 10.56 30.59
N LEU A 153 -1.84 10.98 31.05
CA LEU A 153 -2.41 12.29 30.74
C LEU A 153 -1.93 13.34 31.73
N ALA A 154 -1.92 13.01 33.02
CA ALA A 154 -1.49 13.90 34.08
C ALA A 154 -0.03 14.37 33.92
N ILE A 155 0.82 13.50 33.37
CA ILE A 155 2.23 13.80 33.15
C ILE A 155 2.49 14.72 31.95
N MET A 156 1.55 14.79 31.00
CA MET A 156 1.67 15.67 29.83
C MET A 156 1.63 17.14 30.24
N GLY A 157 0.72 17.50 31.17
CA GLY A 157 0.66 18.85 31.74
C GLY A 157 1.93 19.29 32.48
N LYS A 158 2.84 18.35 32.79
CA LYS A 158 4.15 18.62 33.42
C LYS A 158 5.31 18.62 32.44
N ALA A 159 5.10 18.18 31.19
CA ALA A 159 6.15 18.14 30.18
C ALA A 159 6.36 19.53 29.56
N THR A 160 7.54 19.75 28.96
CA THR A 160 7.83 20.97 28.22
C THR A 160 6.88 21.11 27.02
N ALA A 161 6.64 19.99 26.34
CA ALA A 161 5.73 19.85 25.22
C ALA A 161 5.13 18.43 25.19
N GLY A 162 3.88 18.31 24.74
CA GLY A 162 3.15 17.05 24.67
C GLY A 162 2.48 16.81 23.32
N LEU A 163 2.36 15.55 22.93
CA LEU A 163 1.50 15.11 21.84
C LEU A 163 0.61 13.97 22.32
N LEU A 164 -0.70 14.19 22.27
CA LEU A 164 -1.72 13.19 22.57
C LEU A 164 -2.26 12.65 21.26
N LEU A 165 -2.13 11.35 21.03
CA LEU A 165 -2.72 10.64 19.91
C LEU A 165 -3.92 9.83 20.41
N LEU A 166 -5.11 10.15 19.91
CA LEU A 166 -6.33 9.37 20.12
C LEU A 166 -6.53 8.45 18.91
N ASP A 167 -6.07 7.21 19.02
CA ASP A 167 -6.08 6.24 17.93
C ASP A 167 -7.44 5.54 17.84
N ASP A 168 -7.95 5.32 16.62
CA ASP A 168 -9.29 4.78 16.34
C ASP A 168 -10.41 5.51 17.11
N PHE A 169 -10.31 6.84 17.16
CA PHE A 169 -11.16 7.72 17.95
C PHE A 169 -12.66 7.55 17.69
N VAL A 170 -13.05 7.41 16.42
CA VAL A 170 -14.47 7.25 16.03
C VAL A 170 -15.08 5.93 16.50
N ASN A 171 -14.28 4.97 16.96
CA ASN A 171 -14.76 3.70 17.49
C ASN A 171 -15.19 3.82 18.98
N ALA A 172 -14.91 4.93 19.64
CA ALA A 172 -15.34 5.18 21.02
C ALA A 172 -16.82 5.57 21.12
N ALA A 173 -17.43 5.32 22.28
CA ALA A 173 -18.79 5.73 22.57
C ALA A 173 -18.96 7.26 22.54
N PRO A 174 -20.16 7.79 22.19
CA PRO A 174 -20.40 9.24 22.07
C PRO A 174 -19.99 10.06 23.32
N SER A 175 -20.18 9.51 24.52
CA SER A 175 -19.80 10.18 25.77
C SER A 175 -18.30 10.38 25.90
N VAL A 176 -17.52 9.42 25.40
CA VAL A 176 -16.05 9.45 25.41
C VAL A 176 -15.58 10.44 24.34
N GLN A 177 -16.19 10.40 23.15
CA GLN A 177 -15.89 11.35 22.08
C GLN A 177 -16.10 12.81 22.52
N ASN A 178 -17.21 13.10 23.21
CA ASN A 178 -17.49 14.43 23.75
C ASN A 178 -16.46 14.86 24.81
N SER A 179 -16.01 13.95 25.66
CA SER A 179 -14.97 14.24 26.66
C SER A 179 -13.62 14.53 26.01
N ALA A 180 -13.27 13.74 24.99
CA ALA A 180 -12.07 13.95 24.19
C ALA A 180 -12.12 15.25 23.37
N LEU A 181 -13.30 15.72 22.94
CA LEU A 181 -13.44 17.00 22.26
C LEU A 181 -13.02 18.16 23.17
N SER A 182 -13.44 18.18 24.44
CA SER A 182 -12.97 19.20 25.40
C SER A 182 -11.45 19.17 25.55
N ILE A 183 -10.87 17.97 25.63
CA ILE A 183 -9.41 17.81 25.68
C ILE A 183 -8.75 18.34 24.42
N ALA A 184 -9.28 18.02 23.24
CA ALA A 184 -8.73 18.49 21.97
C ALA A 184 -8.78 20.01 21.90
N LEU A 185 -9.95 20.63 22.10
CA LEU A 185 -10.13 22.06 21.88
C LEU A 185 -9.47 22.93 22.96
N GLU A 186 -9.62 22.54 24.22
CA GLU A 186 -9.23 23.40 25.34
C GLU A 186 -7.91 22.94 26.00
N GLY A 187 -7.38 21.78 25.62
CA GLY A 187 -6.24 21.15 26.31
C GLY A 187 -6.60 20.68 27.72
N ARG A 188 -7.88 20.68 28.10
CA ARG A 188 -8.34 20.39 29.47
C ARG A 188 -9.69 19.70 29.46
N PHE A 189 -9.94 18.90 30.50
CA PHE A 189 -11.25 18.35 30.78
C PHE A 189 -11.40 18.10 32.27
N GLN A 190 -12.43 18.73 32.87
CA GLN A 190 -12.65 18.67 34.32
C GLN A 190 -11.42 19.14 35.10
N MET A 191 -10.79 18.28 35.90
CA MET A 191 -9.59 18.60 36.69
C MET A 191 -8.28 18.32 35.94
N LEU A 192 -8.35 17.74 34.73
CA LEU A 192 -7.18 17.42 33.92
C LEU A 192 -6.82 18.62 33.04
N ASP A 193 -5.55 19.03 33.11
CA ASP A 193 -4.93 20.01 32.24
C ASP A 193 -3.72 19.37 31.56
N LEU A 194 -3.71 19.34 30.23
CA LEU A 194 -2.63 18.78 29.42
C LEU A 194 -1.52 19.80 29.12
N GLY A 195 -1.69 21.06 29.55
CA GLY A 195 -0.73 22.13 29.34
C GLY A 195 -0.41 22.32 27.86
N ASN A 196 0.88 22.37 27.53
CA ASN A 196 1.34 22.60 26.17
C ASN A 196 1.33 21.33 25.30
N THR A 197 0.13 20.79 25.08
CA THR A 197 -0.09 19.54 24.34
C THR A 197 -0.83 19.78 23.04
N TYR A 198 -0.36 19.18 21.94
CA TYR A 198 -1.10 19.03 20.69
C TYR A 198 -1.92 17.73 20.70
N VAL A 199 -3.13 17.74 20.15
CA VAL A 199 -3.98 16.55 20.07
C VAL A 199 -4.20 16.15 18.61
N ALA A 200 -3.84 14.90 18.28
CA ALA A 200 -4.12 14.30 16.98
C ALA A 200 -5.10 13.14 17.15
N LEU A 201 -6.07 13.04 16.26
CA LEU A 201 -7.08 11.99 16.26
C LEU A 201 -6.94 11.15 15.00
N THR A 202 -7.16 9.85 15.09
CA THR A 202 -7.30 8.98 13.91
C THR A 202 -8.70 8.38 13.85
N ALA A 203 -9.20 8.16 12.65
CA ALA A 203 -10.53 7.67 12.39
C ALA A 203 -10.55 6.69 11.21
N ASN A 204 -11.42 5.68 11.31
CA ASN A 204 -11.77 4.80 10.21
C ASN A 204 -13.04 5.33 9.51
N LEU A 205 -13.34 4.84 8.32
CA LEU A 205 -14.38 5.40 7.44
C LEU A 205 -15.78 4.81 7.66
N GLY A 206 -15.96 3.96 8.67
CA GLY A 206 -17.24 3.33 8.97
C GLY A 206 -17.73 2.38 7.89
N SER A 207 -18.93 2.62 7.37
CA SER A 207 -19.53 1.78 6.33
C SER A 207 -18.66 1.67 5.06
N LEU A 208 -17.94 2.73 4.70
CA LEU A 208 -17.03 2.73 3.54
C LEU A 208 -15.86 1.78 3.72
N ASP A 209 -15.40 1.54 4.94
CA ASP A 209 -14.34 0.58 5.22
C ASP A 209 -14.79 -0.56 6.14
N ASN A 210 -16.10 -0.83 6.22
CA ASN A 210 -16.69 -1.87 7.05
C ASN A 210 -16.16 -1.88 8.50
N SER A 211 -15.76 -0.73 9.03
CA SER A 211 -15.39 -0.58 10.44
C SER A 211 -16.60 -0.17 11.26
N ASP A 212 -16.63 -0.63 12.52
CA ASP A 212 -17.66 -0.20 13.47
C ASP A 212 -17.26 1.17 14.00
N VAL A 213 -17.92 2.22 13.51
CA VAL A 213 -17.68 3.60 13.92
C VAL A 213 -18.95 4.25 14.44
N VAL A 214 -18.77 5.17 15.37
CA VAL A 214 -19.80 6.06 15.87
C VAL A 214 -19.68 7.39 15.12
N PRO A 215 -20.78 7.93 14.57
CA PRO A 215 -20.77 9.23 13.89
C PRO A 215 -20.24 10.34 14.79
N LEU A 216 -19.36 11.18 14.23
CA LEU A 216 -18.88 12.38 14.90
C LEU A 216 -20.02 13.40 15.07
N SER A 217 -20.00 14.14 16.17
CA SER A 217 -20.95 15.24 16.39
C SER A 217 -20.56 16.49 15.58
N ASP A 218 -21.54 17.32 15.22
CA ASP A 218 -21.30 18.56 14.45
C ASP A 218 -20.20 19.45 15.05
N PRO A 219 -20.11 19.63 16.40
CA PRO A 219 -19.02 20.39 16.99
C PRO A 219 -17.63 19.79 16.76
N MET A 220 -17.50 18.46 16.70
CA MET A 220 -16.22 17.83 16.35
C MET A 220 -15.88 18.12 14.89
N THR A 221 -16.84 17.93 14.00
CA THR A 221 -16.67 18.11 12.54
C THR A 221 -16.31 19.55 12.17
N ALA A 222 -16.79 20.54 12.92
CA ALA A 222 -16.59 21.95 12.62
C ALA A 222 -15.37 22.60 13.29
N ARG A 223 -14.80 22.00 14.34
CA ARG A 223 -13.76 22.63 15.19
C ARG A 223 -12.39 21.95 15.13
N ILE A 224 -12.29 20.86 14.38
CA ILE A 224 -11.06 20.09 14.19
C ILE A 224 -10.81 20.03 12.67
N GLY A 225 -9.56 20.09 12.23
CA GLY A 225 -9.22 19.90 10.82
C GLY A 225 -9.42 18.44 10.42
N HIS A 226 -10.20 18.17 9.38
CA HIS A 226 -10.45 16.81 8.90
C HIS A 226 -9.71 16.54 7.60
N PHE A 227 -8.94 15.46 7.54
CA PHE A 227 -8.23 15.04 6.34
C PHE A 227 -8.48 13.56 6.04
N TYR A 228 -8.66 13.24 4.76
CA TYR A 228 -8.63 11.86 4.28
C TYR A 228 -7.19 11.47 3.93
N VAL A 229 -6.64 10.51 4.67
CA VAL A 229 -5.29 9.97 4.50
C VAL A 229 -5.36 8.67 3.73
N GLU A 230 -4.60 8.62 2.65
CA GLU A 230 -4.33 7.41 1.90
C GLU A 230 -2.83 7.38 1.55
N ASP A 231 -2.27 6.18 1.51
CA ASP A 231 -0.88 5.96 1.16
C ASP A 231 -0.75 5.70 -0.33
N ASN A 232 0.44 5.88 -0.89
CA ASN A 232 0.69 5.58 -2.30
C ASN A 232 1.96 4.74 -2.47
N VAL A 233 2.08 4.12 -3.65
CA VAL A 233 3.20 3.23 -3.96
C VAL A 233 4.55 3.94 -3.89
N ILE A 234 4.63 5.22 -4.27
CA ILE A 234 5.89 5.96 -4.31
C ILE A 234 6.41 6.17 -2.89
N ASP A 235 5.58 6.73 -2.01
CA ASP A 235 5.93 7.01 -0.62
C ASP A 235 6.25 5.71 0.13
N PHE A 236 5.40 4.68 -0.05
CA PHE A 236 5.67 3.34 0.47
C PHE A 236 7.01 2.78 -0.02
N SER A 237 7.31 2.91 -1.32
CA SER A 237 8.56 2.44 -1.90
C SER A 237 9.78 3.11 -1.26
N ASN A 238 9.71 4.42 -1.05
CA ASN A 238 10.80 5.18 -0.44
C ASN A 238 11.04 4.71 0.99
N ARG A 239 9.98 4.60 1.79
CA ARG A 239 10.07 4.09 3.17
C ARG A 239 10.61 2.67 3.26
N MET A 240 10.19 1.77 2.36
CA MET A 240 10.68 0.38 2.37
C MET A 240 12.16 0.28 1.96
N LYS A 241 12.59 1.05 0.95
CA LYS A 241 14.01 1.12 0.55
C LYS A 241 14.89 1.64 1.69
N ASP A 242 14.41 2.63 2.43
CA ASP A 242 15.15 3.16 3.57
C ASP A 242 15.20 2.19 4.76
N LYS A 243 14.14 1.41 4.95
CA LYS A 243 14.04 0.43 6.03
C LYS A 243 14.87 -0.83 5.76
N PHE A 244 14.91 -1.30 4.53
CA PHE A 244 15.47 -2.60 4.16
C PHE A 244 16.74 -2.44 3.31
N LYS A 245 17.84 -2.01 3.97
CA LYS A 245 19.15 -1.72 3.33
C LYS A 245 20.11 -2.92 3.25
N ASP A 246 19.70 -4.10 3.71
CA ASP A 246 20.52 -5.32 3.61
C ASP A 246 20.41 -6.00 2.24
N ALA A 247 21.23 -7.04 2.04
CA ALA A 247 21.35 -7.74 0.76
C ALA A 247 20.05 -8.41 0.27
N ILE A 248 19.09 -8.70 1.16
CA ILE A 248 17.79 -9.27 0.77
C ILE A 248 16.83 -8.15 0.32
N GLY A 249 16.99 -6.95 0.89
CA GLY A 249 16.17 -5.79 0.58
C GLY A 249 14.69 -6.01 0.93
N ASP A 250 13.79 -5.45 0.11
CA ASP A 250 12.34 -5.57 0.25
C ASP A 250 11.74 -6.86 -0.35
N ALA A 251 12.58 -7.85 -0.70
CA ALA A 251 12.18 -9.09 -1.35
C ALA A 251 11.39 -8.91 -2.67
N GLY A 252 11.59 -7.79 -3.37
CA GLY A 252 10.97 -7.46 -4.66
C GLY A 252 9.53 -7.00 -4.57
N VAL A 253 8.98 -6.81 -3.37
CA VAL A 253 7.61 -6.30 -3.19
C VAL A 253 7.47 -4.89 -3.77
N VAL A 254 8.47 -4.03 -3.57
CA VAL A 254 8.45 -2.67 -4.13
C VAL A 254 8.48 -2.71 -5.65
N ALA A 255 9.35 -3.53 -6.24
CA ALA A 255 9.44 -3.68 -7.69
C ALA A 255 8.12 -4.19 -8.28
N PHE A 256 7.47 -5.17 -7.62
CA PHE A 256 6.15 -5.66 -8.00
C PHE A 256 5.09 -4.54 -7.99
N LEU A 257 4.98 -3.80 -6.88
CA LEU A 257 3.98 -2.73 -6.72
C LEU A 257 4.21 -1.56 -7.67
N GLN A 258 5.46 -1.28 -8.04
CA GLN A 258 5.80 -0.26 -9.04
C GLN A 258 5.42 -0.71 -10.47
N GLN A 259 5.43 -2.00 -10.76
CA GLN A 259 4.96 -2.55 -12.04
C GLN A 259 3.43 -2.57 -12.15
N ASP A 260 2.74 -2.74 -11.02
CA ASP A 260 1.28 -2.74 -10.96
C ASP A 260 0.77 -2.18 -9.63
N SER A 261 0.57 -0.86 -9.61
CA SER A 261 0.11 -0.14 -8.41
C SER A 261 -1.33 -0.47 -8.02
N SER A 262 -2.11 -1.10 -8.91
CA SER A 262 -3.50 -1.50 -8.64
C SER A 262 -3.62 -2.54 -7.52
N HIS A 263 -2.51 -3.18 -7.14
CA HIS A 263 -2.45 -4.12 -6.04
C HIS A 263 -2.09 -3.48 -4.68
N PHE A 264 -1.72 -2.20 -4.65
CA PHE A 264 -1.20 -1.57 -3.42
C PHE A 264 -2.28 -1.33 -2.36
N MET A 265 -3.39 -0.74 -2.79
CA MET A 265 -4.58 -0.47 -1.99
C MET A 265 -5.78 -1.10 -2.69
N TYR A 266 -6.80 -1.50 -1.94
CA TYR A 266 -8.03 -2.07 -2.50
C TYR A 266 -9.06 -0.98 -2.81
N ASP A 267 -9.96 -1.28 -3.76
CA ASP A 267 -11.17 -0.49 -3.98
C ASP A 267 -12.32 -1.04 -3.12
N VAL A 268 -13.03 -0.14 -2.44
CA VAL A 268 -14.07 -0.41 -1.44
C VAL A 268 -15.24 -1.21 -2.00
N ASP A 269 -15.55 -1.05 -3.29
CA ASP A 269 -16.69 -1.70 -3.94
C ASP A 269 -16.39 -3.12 -4.45
N SER A 270 -15.20 -3.63 -4.19
CA SER A 270 -14.82 -4.94 -4.72
C SER A 270 -15.50 -6.08 -3.93
N GLU A 271 -16.19 -6.97 -4.63
CA GLU A 271 -16.64 -8.30 -4.13
C GLU A 271 -15.49 -9.07 -3.43
N GLN A 272 -14.24 -8.66 -3.67
CA GLN A 272 -13.02 -9.17 -3.07
C GLN A 272 -12.97 -9.05 -1.54
N ARG A 273 -13.79 -8.19 -0.93
CA ARG A 273 -13.86 -8.00 0.53
C ARG A 273 -14.85 -8.94 1.22
N ALA A 274 -15.90 -9.33 0.51
CA ALA A 274 -16.82 -10.37 0.93
C ALA A 274 -16.17 -11.72 0.62
N GLY A 275 -15.41 -12.26 1.56
CA GLY A 275 -15.02 -13.66 1.48
C GLY A 275 -16.25 -14.55 1.42
N LYS A 276 -16.05 -15.83 1.06
CA LYS A 276 -17.14 -16.79 0.97
C LYS A 276 -17.92 -16.82 2.29
N ASN A 277 -19.25 -16.81 2.20
CA ASN A 277 -20.18 -16.90 3.33
C ASN A 277 -20.14 -15.74 4.34
N GLY A 278 -19.74 -14.54 3.92
CA GLY A 278 -19.71 -13.35 4.80
C GLY A 278 -18.47 -13.28 5.71
N LEU A 279 -17.51 -14.19 5.54
CA LEU A 279 -16.21 -14.12 6.21
C LEU A 279 -15.35 -13.03 5.58
N ARG A 280 -14.66 -12.23 6.40
CA ARG A 280 -13.75 -11.19 5.91
C ARG A 280 -12.39 -11.81 5.55
N THR A 281 -11.81 -11.39 4.42
CA THR A 281 -10.45 -11.79 4.04
C THR A 281 -9.44 -10.67 4.32
N PRO A 282 -8.15 -11.02 4.53
CA PRO A 282 -7.07 -10.03 4.49
C PRO A 282 -7.13 -9.21 3.20
N PHE A 283 -6.62 -7.98 3.25
CA PHE A 283 -6.68 -7.04 2.14
C PHE A 283 -5.36 -6.27 2.02
N PRO A 284 -5.01 -5.80 0.81
CA PRO A 284 -3.78 -5.06 0.60
C PRO A 284 -3.86 -3.66 1.22
N CYS A 285 -2.90 -3.36 2.06
CA CYS A 285 -2.56 -2.03 2.53
C CYS A 285 -1.06 -1.91 2.84
N SER A 286 -0.59 -0.68 3.06
CA SER A 286 0.80 -0.38 3.42
C SER A 286 1.32 -1.32 4.52
N ARG A 287 0.55 -1.45 5.61
CA ARG A 287 0.87 -2.34 6.74
C ARG A 287 0.91 -3.83 6.33
N SER A 288 -0.01 -4.31 5.50
CA SER A 288 -0.02 -5.73 5.11
C SER A 288 1.13 -6.06 4.14
N TRP A 289 1.46 -5.14 3.23
CA TRP A 289 2.60 -5.28 2.33
C TRP A 289 3.92 -5.31 3.10
N GLU A 290 4.09 -4.43 4.08
CA GLU A 290 5.27 -4.45 4.96
C GLU A 290 5.40 -5.78 5.72
N LYS A 291 4.29 -6.33 6.25
CA LYS A 291 4.30 -7.65 6.89
C LYS A 291 4.69 -8.75 5.90
N LEU A 292 4.16 -8.71 4.68
CA LEU A 292 4.50 -9.67 3.63
C LEU A 292 5.97 -9.58 3.21
N ILE A 293 6.57 -8.38 3.20
CA ILE A 293 8.02 -8.22 2.97
C ILE A 293 8.78 -9.03 4.02
N ASN A 294 8.49 -8.83 5.31
CA ASN A 294 9.20 -9.54 6.38
C ASN A 294 9.09 -11.07 6.23
N GLU A 295 7.90 -11.60 5.93
CA GLU A 295 7.73 -13.04 5.72
C GLU A 295 8.42 -13.56 4.47
N THR A 296 8.36 -12.81 3.36
CA THR A 296 9.04 -13.19 2.11
C THR A 296 10.54 -13.21 2.29
N ARG A 297 11.09 -12.27 3.05
CA ARG A 297 12.50 -12.25 3.42
C ARG A 297 12.90 -13.46 4.27
N LEU A 298 12.06 -13.88 5.22
CA LEU A 298 12.28 -15.11 6.00
C LEU A 298 12.25 -16.35 5.09
N MET A 299 11.34 -16.41 4.11
CA MET A 299 11.31 -17.48 3.10
C MET A 299 12.59 -17.50 2.26
N MET A 300 13.02 -16.35 1.73
CA MET A 300 14.25 -16.24 0.94
C MET A 300 15.49 -16.64 1.73
N ASN A 301 15.58 -16.26 3.01
CA ASN A 301 16.71 -16.66 3.87
C ASN A 301 16.72 -18.18 4.18
N ARG A 302 15.56 -18.84 4.17
CA ARG A 302 15.51 -20.31 4.28
C ARG A 302 16.02 -20.98 3.00
N VAL A 303 15.72 -20.40 1.84
CA VAL A 303 16.19 -20.89 0.52
C VAL A 303 17.67 -20.66 0.32
N SER A 304 18.23 -19.51 0.74
CA SER A 304 19.67 -19.29 0.61
C SER A 304 20.51 -20.27 1.43
N ASN A 305 19.92 -20.87 2.48
CA ASN A 305 20.56 -21.84 3.36
C ASN A 305 20.16 -23.31 3.09
N ARG A 306 19.34 -23.57 2.05
CA ARG A 306 18.90 -24.92 1.63
C ARG A 306 18.88 -25.03 0.10
N SER A 307 18.55 -26.20 -0.45
CA SER A 307 18.29 -26.27 -1.90
C SER A 307 16.98 -25.56 -2.24
N THR A 308 16.91 -24.86 -3.37
CA THR A 308 15.70 -24.17 -3.90
C THR A 308 14.46 -25.06 -4.08
N LYS A 309 14.59 -26.38 -3.89
CA LYS A 309 13.52 -27.37 -3.99
C LYS A 309 12.49 -27.33 -2.85
N ASP A 310 12.74 -26.56 -1.79
CA ASP A 310 11.91 -26.58 -0.57
C ASP A 310 10.81 -25.50 -0.51
N ILE A 311 10.74 -24.55 -1.46
CA ILE A 311 9.67 -23.53 -1.47
C ILE A 311 8.85 -23.62 -2.75
N SER A 312 7.60 -24.03 -2.60
CA SER A 312 6.65 -24.07 -3.71
C SER A 312 5.96 -22.72 -3.93
N VAL A 313 5.46 -22.47 -5.14
CA VAL A 313 4.53 -21.35 -5.42
C VAL A 313 3.35 -21.37 -4.46
N ALA A 314 2.91 -22.55 -4.02
CA ALA A 314 1.82 -22.70 -3.08
C ALA A 314 2.14 -22.15 -1.68
N ASP A 315 3.40 -22.22 -1.23
CA ASP A 315 3.81 -21.68 0.07
C ASP A 315 3.90 -20.15 0.02
N ILE A 316 4.46 -19.61 -1.05
CA ILE A 316 4.47 -18.15 -1.31
C ILE A 316 3.03 -17.64 -1.37
N SER A 317 2.16 -18.35 -2.12
CA SER A 317 0.76 -17.97 -2.26
C SER A 317 0.00 -18.05 -0.95
N ARG A 318 0.13 -19.13 -0.18
CA ARG A 318 -0.51 -19.26 1.13
C ARG A 318 -0.09 -18.12 2.06
N THR A 319 1.20 -17.78 2.07
CA THR A 319 1.74 -16.70 2.89
C THR A 319 1.19 -15.36 2.43
N ALA A 320 1.32 -15.03 1.14
CA ALA A 320 0.79 -13.78 0.59
C ALA A 320 -0.72 -13.63 0.82
N GLN A 321 -1.50 -14.68 0.65
CA GLN A 321 -2.96 -14.68 0.88
C GLN A 321 -3.32 -14.29 2.31
N ALA A 322 -2.52 -14.73 3.30
CA ALA A 322 -2.74 -14.42 4.71
C ALA A 322 -2.55 -12.94 5.06
N TYR A 323 -1.76 -12.19 4.27
CA TYR A 323 -1.49 -10.78 4.52
C TYR A 323 -2.26 -9.84 3.58
N VAL A 324 -2.17 -10.05 2.27
CA VAL A 324 -2.69 -9.12 1.25
C VAL A 324 -3.96 -9.60 0.55
N GLY A 325 -4.48 -10.76 0.96
CA GLY A 325 -5.69 -11.34 0.38
C GLY A 325 -5.48 -12.06 -0.95
N PRO A 326 -6.50 -12.79 -1.45
CA PRO A 326 -6.37 -13.73 -2.56
C PRO A 326 -5.99 -13.10 -3.89
N HIS A 327 -6.54 -11.92 -4.18
CA HIS A 327 -6.33 -11.25 -5.46
C HIS A 327 -4.88 -10.76 -5.61
N ALA A 328 -4.41 -9.93 -4.68
CA ALA A 328 -3.03 -9.43 -4.67
C ALA A 328 -2.01 -10.57 -4.50
N ALA A 329 -2.33 -11.57 -3.66
CA ALA A 329 -1.45 -12.72 -3.45
C ALA A 329 -1.23 -13.54 -4.73
N LYS A 330 -2.27 -13.77 -5.54
CA LYS A 330 -2.12 -14.51 -6.80
C LYS A 330 -1.11 -13.83 -7.72
N ALA A 331 -1.23 -12.53 -7.91
CA ALA A 331 -0.33 -11.73 -8.74
C ALA A 331 1.09 -11.70 -8.16
N PHE A 332 1.23 -11.41 -6.87
CA PHE A 332 2.53 -11.36 -6.20
C PHE A 332 3.24 -12.73 -6.20
N SER A 333 2.50 -13.83 -6.01
CA SER A 333 3.12 -15.17 -5.96
C SER A 333 3.73 -15.57 -7.29
N ALA A 334 3.07 -15.24 -8.39
CA ALA A 334 3.61 -15.45 -9.72
C ALA A 334 4.89 -14.61 -9.92
N TYR A 335 4.86 -13.34 -9.53
CA TYR A 335 6.03 -12.45 -9.59
C TYR A 335 7.20 -12.96 -8.74
N ALA A 336 6.95 -13.28 -7.47
CA ALA A 336 7.97 -13.74 -6.53
C ALA A 336 8.59 -15.08 -6.97
N TYR A 337 7.78 -15.98 -7.54
CA TYR A 337 8.29 -17.21 -8.13
C TYR A 337 9.16 -16.96 -9.37
N ALA A 338 8.76 -16.05 -10.25
CA ALA A 338 9.56 -15.63 -11.40
C ALA A 338 10.90 -14.99 -10.97
N MET A 339 10.92 -14.23 -9.87
CA MET A 339 12.17 -13.75 -9.28
C MET A 339 13.05 -14.89 -8.74
N MET A 340 12.49 -15.80 -7.95
CA MET A 340 13.25 -16.93 -7.37
C MET A 340 13.82 -17.87 -8.44
N THR A 341 13.07 -18.08 -9.52
CA THR A 341 13.49 -18.88 -10.69
C THR A 341 14.40 -18.11 -11.64
N GLY A 342 14.67 -16.82 -11.40
CA GLY A 342 15.57 -15.98 -12.21
C GLY A 342 15.00 -15.52 -13.55
N ALA A 343 13.71 -15.79 -13.83
CA ALA A 343 13.06 -15.37 -15.05
C ALA A 343 12.81 -13.85 -15.09
N GLU A 344 12.39 -13.26 -13.96
CA GLU A 344 12.18 -11.81 -13.85
C GLU A 344 13.43 -10.98 -14.18
N PRO A 345 14.60 -11.23 -13.56
CA PRO A 345 15.77 -10.37 -13.80
C PRO A 345 16.27 -10.47 -15.24
N ILE A 346 16.10 -11.62 -15.89
CA ILE A 346 16.43 -11.81 -17.32
C ILE A 346 15.46 -11.00 -18.18
N ALA A 347 14.14 -11.13 -17.98
CA ALA A 347 13.15 -10.37 -18.72
C ALA A 347 13.33 -8.86 -18.57
N LYS A 348 13.56 -8.40 -17.34
CA LYS A 348 13.78 -6.99 -17.03
C LYS A 348 14.98 -6.42 -17.79
N ASN A 349 16.12 -7.12 -17.76
CA ASN A 349 17.33 -6.64 -18.44
C ASN A 349 17.20 -6.72 -19.96
N LEU A 350 16.52 -7.73 -20.51
CA LEU A 350 16.22 -7.83 -21.94
C LEU A 350 15.40 -6.63 -22.44
N ILE A 351 14.32 -6.28 -21.74
CA ILE A 351 13.44 -5.19 -22.17
C ILE A 351 14.06 -3.81 -21.90
N LEU A 352 14.64 -3.59 -20.72
CA LEU A 352 15.15 -2.27 -20.33
C LEU A 352 16.52 -1.95 -20.91
N ASN A 353 17.40 -2.95 -21.00
CA ASN A 353 18.83 -2.74 -21.29
C ASN A 353 19.30 -3.44 -22.58
N ASP A 354 18.44 -4.21 -23.26
CA ASP A 354 18.81 -5.08 -24.40
C ASP A 354 20.00 -6.01 -24.08
N ASN A 355 20.11 -6.45 -22.83
CA ASN A 355 21.24 -7.24 -22.34
C ASN A 355 20.77 -8.32 -21.38
N PHE A 356 21.41 -9.49 -21.37
CA PHE A 356 21.22 -10.53 -20.37
C PHE A 356 22.41 -11.50 -20.39
N SER A 357 22.54 -12.28 -19.32
CA SER A 357 23.52 -13.37 -19.23
C SER A 357 23.02 -14.59 -20.02
N VAL A 358 23.63 -14.83 -21.19
CA VAL A 358 23.34 -16.01 -22.02
C VAL A 358 23.63 -17.29 -21.25
N GLU A 359 24.71 -17.32 -20.47
CA GLU A 359 25.08 -18.46 -19.63
C GLU A 359 23.99 -18.78 -18.59
N ASP A 360 23.46 -17.77 -17.90
CA ASP A 360 22.39 -17.98 -16.92
C ASP A 360 21.07 -18.41 -17.56
N PHE A 361 20.77 -17.90 -18.76
CA PHE A 361 19.62 -18.32 -19.54
C PHE A 361 19.74 -19.77 -19.99
N GLU A 362 20.84 -20.16 -20.63
CA GLU A 362 21.07 -21.53 -21.09
C GLU A 362 21.10 -22.53 -19.93
N LYS A 363 21.63 -22.12 -18.77
CA LYS A 363 21.63 -22.94 -17.55
C LYS A 363 20.21 -23.25 -17.05
N ARG A 364 19.26 -22.32 -17.22
CA ARG A 364 17.89 -22.45 -16.69
C ARG A 364 16.88 -22.96 -17.72
N TYR A 365 17.03 -22.58 -18.99
CA TYR A 365 16.14 -22.95 -20.08
C TYR A 365 16.66 -24.13 -20.91
N GLY A 366 17.97 -24.39 -20.90
CA GLY A 366 18.62 -25.39 -21.75
C GLY A 366 19.23 -24.77 -23.02
N LYS A 367 20.08 -25.55 -23.71
CA LYS A 367 20.65 -25.18 -25.01
C LYS A 367 19.66 -25.52 -26.13
N GLU A 368 19.58 -24.67 -27.17
CA GLU A 368 18.70 -24.84 -28.34
C GLU A 368 18.77 -26.22 -29.00
N GLU A 369 19.90 -26.92 -28.87
CA GLU A 369 20.17 -28.19 -29.55
C GLU A 369 19.41 -29.39 -28.96
N ASN A 370 18.83 -29.29 -27.76
CA ASN A 370 18.08 -30.38 -27.12
C ASN A 370 16.58 -30.06 -27.05
N ARG A 371 15.82 -30.44 -28.11
CA ARG A 371 14.35 -30.27 -28.23
C ARG A 371 13.51 -31.17 -27.31
N GLY A 372 13.94 -31.33 -26.08
CA GLY A 372 13.18 -31.95 -25.00
C GLY A 372 13.38 -31.13 -23.74
N LEU A 373 12.65 -30.01 -23.62
CA LEU A 373 12.62 -29.25 -22.38
C LEU A 373 12.03 -30.12 -21.27
N ASN A 374 12.74 -30.26 -20.17
CA ASN A 374 12.17 -30.88 -18.98
C ASN A 374 11.11 -29.96 -18.34
N THR A 375 10.35 -30.48 -17.38
CA THR A 375 9.27 -29.71 -16.73
C THR A 375 9.76 -28.41 -16.06
N GLU A 376 10.98 -28.39 -15.51
CA GLU A 376 11.55 -27.19 -14.89
C GLU A 376 11.88 -26.12 -15.93
N GLN A 377 12.46 -26.51 -17.06
CA GLN A 377 12.79 -25.62 -18.18
C GLN A 377 11.53 -25.06 -18.85
N GLN A 378 10.51 -25.89 -19.06
CA GLN A 378 9.20 -25.43 -19.55
C GLN A 378 8.58 -24.41 -18.61
N ASN A 379 8.59 -24.69 -17.30
CA ASN A 379 8.08 -23.76 -16.29
C ASN A 379 8.85 -22.44 -16.30
N PHE A 380 10.18 -22.48 -16.39
CA PHE A 380 11.01 -21.28 -16.53
C PHE A 380 10.65 -20.48 -17.79
N GLY A 381 10.47 -21.14 -18.93
CA GLY A 381 10.03 -20.52 -20.18
C GLY A 381 8.70 -19.77 -20.04
N TYR A 382 7.71 -20.40 -19.41
CA TYR A 382 6.42 -19.76 -19.15
C TYR A 382 6.54 -18.55 -18.20
N GLN A 383 7.38 -18.62 -17.16
CA GLN A 383 7.62 -17.47 -16.28
C GLN A 383 8.33 -16.33 -17.04
N LEU A 384 9.32 -16.66 -17.88
CA LEU A 384 10.05 -15.68 -18.66
C LEU A 384 9.13 -14.98 -19.67
N ALA A 385 8.31 -15.74 -20.39
CA ALA A 385 7.26 -15.24 -21.28
C ALA A 385 6.35 -14.21 -20.58
N PHE A 386 5.82 -14.58 -19.40
CA PHE A 386 4.96 -13.70 -18.61
C PHE A 386 5.67 -12.40 -18.20
N CYS A 387 6.93 -12.48 -17.73
CA CYS A 387 7.69 -11.31 -17.34
C CYS A 387 8.05 -10.40 -18.53
N LEU A 388 8.41 -10.96 -19.69
CA LEU A 388 8.70 -10.21 -20.91
C LEU A 388 7.48 -9.39 -21.35
N ALA A 389 6.31 -10.03 -21.37
CA ALA A 389 5.04 -9.41 -21.70
C ALA A 389 4.72 -8.22 -20.78
N ASN A 390 4.84 -8.42 -19.46
CA ASN A 390 4.57 -7.38 -18.48
C ASN A 390 5.53 -6.18 -18.61
N HIS A 391 6.84 -6.44 -18.71
CA HIS A 391 7.82 -5.35 -18.86
C HIS A 391 7.61 -4.57 -20.14
N ALA A 392 7.38 -5.24 -21.28
CA ALA A 392 7.14 -4.57 -22.55
C ALA A 392 5.88 -3.69 -22.49
N ALA A 393 4.77 -4.23 -21.98
CA ALA A 393 3.51 -3.48 -21.86
C ALA A 393 3.67 -2.26 -20.93
N THR A 394 4.33 -2.42 -19.78
CA THR A 394 4.59 -1.33 -18.85
C THR A 394 5.47 -0.23 -19.47
N GLN A 395 6.51 -0.59 -20.24
CA GLN A 395 7.37 0.42 -20.89
C GLN A 395 6.63 1.20 -21.99
N ILE A 396 5.78 0.53 -22.79
CA ILE A 396 4.95 1.19 -23.81
C ILE A 396 3.91 2.11 -23.18
N SER A 397 3.36 1.72 -22.03
CA SER A 397 2.42 2.56 -21.27
C SER A 397 3.11 3.76 -20.63
N ALA A 398 4.29 3.57 -20.03
CA ALA A 398 5.02 4.64 -19.36
C ALA A 398 5.63 5.65 -20.35
N GLY A 399 5.94 5.23 -21.58
CA GLY A 399 6.54 6.09 -22.60
C GLY A 399 8.02 6.42 -22.34
N ASN A 400 8.68 5.72 -21.39
CA ASN A 400 10.09 5.95 -21.04
C ASN A 400 11.06 5.52 -22.16
N ILE A 401 10.65 4.53 -22.96
CA ILE A 401 11.40 4.02 -24.11
C ILE A 401 10.47 4.13 -25.32
N ALA A 402 11.01 4.53 -26.47
CA ALA A 402 10.25 4.58 -27.71
C ALA A 402 9.60 3.22 -28.00
N GLU A 403 8.31 3.22 -28.32
CA GLU A 403 7.52 1.99 -28.53
C GLU A 403 8.19 1.02 -29.52
N ALA A 404 8.71 1.54 -30.64
CA ALA A 404 9.40 0.73 -31.64
C ALA A 404 10.62 -0.01 -31.07
N GLU A 405 11.35 0.62 -30.15
CA GLU A 405 12.53 0.04 -29.51
C GLU A 405 12.13 -1.02 -28.47
N VAL A 406 11.06 -0.78 -27.69
CA VAL A 406 10.51 -1.81 -26.77
C VAL A 406 10.05 -3.02 -27.56
N MET A 407 9.32 -2.82 -28.66
CA MET A 407 8.81 -3.90 -29.50
C MET A 407 9.94 -4.69 -30.17
N LYS A 408 11.02 -4.03 -30.59
CA LYS A 408 12.22 -4.70 -31.11
C LYS A 408 12.86 -5.63 -30.08
N ARG A 409 13.04 -5.15 -28.85
CA ARG A 409 13.62 -5.95 -27.74
C ARG A 409 12.71 -7.10 -27.33
N TYR A 410 11.41 -6.83 -27.24
CA TYR A 410 10.41 -7.84 -26.94
C TYR A 410 10.39 -8.95 -28.00
N ASN A 411 10.39 -8.58 -29.30
CA ASN A 411 10.43 -9.55 -30.39
C ASN A 411 11.71 -10.41 -30.37
N LYS A 412 12.87 -9.77 -30.17
CA LYS A 412 14.15 -10.48 -29.98
C LYS A 412 14.08 -11.51 -28.85
N ALA A 413 13.44 -11.16 -27.73
CA ALA A 413 13.28 -12.06 -26.61
C ALA A 413 12.28 -13.20 -26.88
N LEU A 414 11.23 -12.98 -27.68
CA LEU A 414 10.28 -14.02 -28.06
C LEU A 414 10.95 -15.15 -28.86
N PHE A 415 11.93 -14.85 -29.71
CA PHE A 415 12.67 -15.88 -30.46
C PHE A 415 13.50 -16.82 -29.58
N MET A 416 13.69 -16.47 -28.30
CA MET A 416 14.38 -17.33 -27.34
C MET A 416 13.45 -18.37 -26.70
N LEU A 417 12.14 -18.28 -26.95
CA LEU A 417 11.11 -19.11 -26.34
C LEU A 417 10.56 -20.16 -27.31
N ASP A 418 9.96 -21.21 -26.78
CA ASP A 418 9.20 -22.21 -27.53
C ASP A 418 7.79 -21.69 -27.88
N ASP A 419 7.17 -22.24 -28.94
CA ASP A 419 5.88 -21.78 -29.46
C ASP A 419 4.77 -21.63 -28.40
N PRO A 420 4.62 -22.55 -27.41
CA PRO A 420 3.65 -22.37 -26.33
C PRO A 420 3.93 -21.14 -25.46
N ALA A 421 5.19 -20.89 -25.10
CA ALA A 421 5.59 -19.74 -24.30
C ALA A 421 5.49 -18.42 -25.08
N ILE A 422 5.75 -18.43 -26.39
CA ILE A 422 5.50 -17.27 -27.25
C ILE A 422 4.02 -16.90 -27.26
N THR A 423 3.15 -17.90 -27.48
CA THR A 423 1.69 -17.69 -27.52
C THR A 423 1.18 -17.10 -26.21
N LEU A 424 1.65 -17.64 -25.07
CA LEU A 424 1.35 -17.11 -23.75
C LEU A 424 1.82 -15.66 -23.60
N SER A 425 3.08 -15.38 -23.96
CA SER A 425 3.67 -14.04 -23.85
C SER A 425 2.85 -12.99 -24.60
N VAL A 426 2.50 -13.26 -25.85
CA VAL A 426 1.74 -12.33 -26.70
C VAL A 426 0.33 -12.08 -26.11
N SER A 427 -0.34 -13.13 -25.65
CA SER A 427 -1.67 -13.01 -25.06
C SER A 427 -1.64 -12.15 -23.79
N GLU A 428 -0.67 -12.40 -22.90
CA GLU A 428 -0.48 -11.62 -21.67
C GLU A 428 -0.09 -10.18 -21.98
N PHE A 429 0.74 -9.95 -22.99
CA PHE A 429 1.14 -8.62 -23.43
C PHE A 429 -0.07 -7.80 -23.87
N GLY A 430 -0.93 -8.37 -24.73
CA GLY A 430 -2.17 -7.73 -25.18
C GLY A 430 -3.12 -7.43 -24.02
N GLY A 431 -3.36 -8.41 -23.15
CA GLY A 431 -4.24 -8.26 -21.99
C GLY A 431 -3.73 -7.25 -20.96
N LYS A 432 -2.42 -7.17 -20.71
CA LYS A 432 -1.81 -6.15 -19.83
C LYS A 432 -1.88 -4.76 -20.47
N LEU A 433 -1.56 -4.64 -21.75
CA LEU A 433 -1.56 -3.37 -22.45
C LEU A 433 -2.96 -2.75 -22.56
N ALA A 434 -4.00 -3.57 -22.81
CA ALA A 434 -5.39 -3.13 -22.74
C ALA A 434 -5.73 -2.57 -21.34
N ARG A 435 -5.31 -3.24 -20.26
CA ARG A 435 -5.53 -2.73 -18.90
C ARG A 435 -4.83 -1.40 -18.63
N LEU A 436 -3.62 -1.22 -19.16
CA LEU A 436 -2.81 -0.02 -18.94
C LEU A 436 -3.21 1.17 -19.83
N LYS A 437 -3.78 0.91 -21.01
CA LYS A 437 -4.25 1.93 -21.97
C LYS A 437 -5.75 1.76 -22.26
N PRO A 438 -6.63 2.36 -21.45
CA PRO A 438 -8.08 2.29 -21.65
C PRO A 438 -8.52 2.74 -23.05
N GLU A 439 -7.82 3.70 -23.66
CA GLU A 439 -8.06 4.19 -25.02
C GLU A 439 -7.76 3.15 -26.10
N TRP A 440 -6.98 2.11 -25.79
CA TRP A 440 -6.69 0.98 -26.68
C TRP A 440 -7.60 -0.22 -26.45
N THR A 441 -8.64 -0.09 -25.61
CA THR A 441 -9.39 -1.24 -25.11
C THR A 441 -10.79 -1.37 -25.70
N ILE A 442 -11.16 -2.61 -26.06
CA ILE A 442 -12.53 -3.03 -26.31
C ILE A 442 -12.94 -4.07 -25.26
N LYS A 443 -14.18 -3.99 -24.77
CA LYS A 443 -14.77 -5.03 -23.92
C LYS A 443 -15.27 -6.17 -24.79
N GLY A 444 -14.68 -7.36 -24.64
CA GLY A 444 -15.15 -8.60 -25.23
C GLY A 444 -15.85 -9.52 -24.21
N GLU A 445 -16.42 -10.62 -24.70
CA GLU A 445 -17.03 -11.66 -23.86
C GLU A 445 -16.03 -12.35 -22.91
N PHE A 446 -14.73 -12.34 -23.26
CA PHE A 446 -13.66 -13.00 -22.51
C PHE A 446 -12.72 -12.01 -21.78
N GLY A 447 -13.12 -10.75 -21.68
CA GLY A 447 -12.35 -9.71 -20.98
C GLY A 447 -12.05 -8.49 -21.86
N ASN A 448 -11.11 -7.68 -21.37
CA ASN A 448 -10.63 -6.50 -22.09
C ASN A 448 -9.56 -6.93 -23.10
N HIS A 449 -9.72 -6.51 -24.35
CA HIS A 449 -8.79 -6.80 -25.44
C HIS A 449 -8.37 -5.50 -26.15
N LEU A 450 -7.31 -5.56 -26.95
CA LEU A 450 -6.90 -4.41 -27.74
C LEU A 450 -7.92 -4.14 -28.86
N ASN A 451 -8.18 -2.87 -29.15
CA ASN A 451 -8.96 -2.48 -30.31
C ASN A 451 -8.21 -2.80 -31.62
N ASP A 452 -8.92 -2.82 -32.75
CA ASP A 452 -8.34 -3.22 -34.04
C ASP A 452 -7.14 -2.36 -34.43
N GLU A 453 -7.21 -1.05 -34.17
CA GLU A 453 -6.12 -0.11 -34.46
C GLU A 453 -4.85 -0.44 -33.65
N ALA A 454 -4.98 -0.60 -32.33
CA ALA A 454 -3.88 -0.94 -31.43
C ALA A 454 -3.32 -2.33 -31.74
N SER A 455 -4.19 -3.31 -32.01
CA SER A 455 -3.79 -4.66 -32.41
C SER A 455 -2.99 -4.65 -33.72
N HIS A 456 -3.45 -3.91 -34.73
CA HIS A 456 -2.73 -3.74 -36.00
C HIS A 456 -1.40 -3.03 -35.83
N ARG A 457 -1.35 -1.97 -35.02
CA ARG A 457 -0.12 -1.23 -34.70
C ARG A 457 0.93 -2.14 -34.05
N ILE A 458 0.54 -2.88 -33.01
CA ILE A 458 1.42 -3.82 -32.31
C ILE A 458 1.88 -4.94 -33.24
N THR A 459 0.95 -5.55 -33.98
CA THR A 459 1.28 -6.62 -34.93
C THR A 459 2.24 -6.12 -36.00
N GLY A 460 2.01 -4.93 -36.55
CA GLY A 460 2.91 -4.27 -37.50
C GLY A 460 4.30 -4.04 -36.94
N ALA A 461 4.41 -3.61 -35.67
CA ALA A 461 5.70 -3.44 -34.99
C ALA A 461 6.45 -4.77 -34.77
N LEU A 462 5.74 -5.86 -34.46
CA LEU A 462 6.33 -7.21 -34.35
C LEU A 462 6.82 -7.72 -35.71
N VAL A 463 6.06 -7.50 -36.78
CA VAL A 463 6.47 -7.85 -38.16
C VAL A 463 7.70 -7.06 -38.59
N ALA A 464 7.69 -5.74 -38.37
CA ALA A 464 8.77 -4.86 -38.81
C ALA A 464 10.10 -5.11 -38.08
N SER A 465 10.05 -5.70 -36.89
CA SER A 465 11.23 -5.93 -36.05
C SER A 465 11.90 -7.30 -36.24
N GLY A 466 11.33 -8.24 -37.02
CA GLY A 466 11.96 -9.54 -37.25
C GLY A 466 11.14 -10.54 -38.09
N LYS A 467 11.78 -11.66 -38.50
CA LYS A 467 11.15 -12.75 -39.29
C LYS A 467 10.29 -13.66 -38.39
N MET A 468 9.18 -13.19 -37.86
CA MET A 468 8.16 -14.12 -37.32
C MET A 468 7.58 -14.95 -38.47
N HIS A 469 7.42 -16.27 -38.27
CA HIS A 469 6.76 -17.14 -39.26
C HIS A 469 5.29 -16.70 -39.44
N GLU A 470 4.75 -16.83 -40.65
CA GLU A 470 3.40 -16.34 -41.00
C GLU A 470 2.31 -16.93 -40.08
N ASP A 471 2.48 -18.16 -39.63
CA ASP A 471 1.57 -18.85 -38.71
C ASP A 471 1.61 -18.27 -37.29
N LEU A 472 2.81 -17.89 -36.82
CA LEU A 472 3.00 -17.25 -35.52
C LEU A 472 2.42 -15.82 -35.52
N LEU A 473 2.50 -15.13 -36.65
CA LEU A 473 1.87 -13.82 -36.86
C LEU A 473 0.34 -13.88 -36.82
N LYS A 474 -0.25 -14.89 -37.46
CA LYS A 474 -1.70 -15.14 -37.39
C LYS A 474 -2.13 -15.46 -35.97
N ALA A 475 -1.40 -16.33 -35.28
CA ALA A 475 -1.66 -16.65 -33.87
C ALA A 475 -1.53 -15.42 -32.96
N THR A 476 -0.54 -14.55 -33.22
CA THR A 476 -0.31 -13.30 -32.49
C THR A 476 -1.47 -12.32 -32.69
N ALA A 477 -1.89 -12.07 -33.92
CA ALA A 477 -3.01 -11.18 -34.22
C ALA A 477 -4.32 -11.69 -33.60
N HIS A 478 -4.57 -13.00 -33.64
CA HIS A 478 -5.72 -13.62 -32.98
C HIS A 478 -5.67 -13.49 -31.44
N ALA A 479 -4.50 -13.67 -30.83
CA ALA A 479 -4.33 -13.54 -29.39
C ALA A 479 -4.55 -12.09 -28.89
N LEU A 480 -4.16 -11.08 -29.66
CA LEU A 480 -4.34 -9.67 -29.32
C LEU A 480 -5.79 -9.18 -29.46
N LEU A 481 -6.54 -9.72 -30.43
CA LEU A 481 -7.95 -9.37 -30.68
C LEU A 481 -8.96 -10.11 -29.79
N GLY A 482 -8.52 -11.12 -29.04
CA GLY A 482 -9.35 -11.79 -28.03
C GLY A 482 -10.55 -12.60 -28.57
N ALA A 483 -10.45 -13.18 -29.77
CA ALA A 483 -11.62 -13.82 -30.42
C ALA A 483 -11.49 -15.32 -30.73
N LYS A 484 -12.51 -16.05 -30.25
CA LYS A 484 -13.05 -17.40 -30.56
C LYS A 484 -12.13 -18.61 -30.38
N GLY A 485 -12.38 -19.32 -29.27
CA GLY A 485 -11.87 -20.67 -29.06
C GLY A 485 -12.14 -21.60 -30.24
N ASN A 486 -11.14 -22.42 -30.54
CA ASN A 486 -11.16 -23.70 -31.26
C ASN A 486 -12.47 -24.03 -31.98
N GLY A 487 -12.54 -23.71 -33.27
CA GLY A 487 -13.60 -24.18 -34.14
C GLY A 487 -13.19 -24.00 -35.59
N THR A 488 -12.84 -25.12 -36.23
CA THR A 488 -12.59 -25.35 -37.67
C THR A 488 -11.17 -25.15 -38.20
N TYR A 489 -10.29 -26.11 -37.91
CA TYR A 489 -9.50 -26.70 -39.00
C TYR A 489 -10.42 -27.65 -39.77
N ALA A 490 -11.01 -27.17 -40.86
CA ALA A 490 -11.69 -28.02 -41.82
C ALA A 490 -10.66 -28.97 -42.45
N SER A 491 -10.69 -30.22 -42.01
CA SER A 491 -10.00 -31.33 -42.65
C SER A 491 -10.43 -31.43 -44.12
N SER A 492 -9.43 -31.46 -44.99
CA SER A 492 -9.42 -32.04 -46.34
C SER A 492 -10.71 -32.74 -46.80
N ALA A 493 -11.22 -32.27 -47.94
CA ALA A 493 -12.19 -32.98 -48.76
C ALA A 493 -11.81 -34.46 -48.96
N ARG A 494 -12.74 -35.36 -48.61
CA ARG A 494 -12.85 -36.70 -49.20
C ARG A 494 -14.30 -36.89 -49.68
N PRO A 495 -14.53 -37.28 -50.94
CA PRO A 495 -15.87 -37.47 -51.46
C PRO A 495 -16.46 -38.81 -51.03
N GLY A 496 -17.70 -38.74 -50.54
CA GLY A 496 -18.80 -39.68 -50.77
C GLY A 496 -18.54 -41.18 -50.63
N ARG A 497 -19.05 -41.77 -49.53
CA ARG A 497 -19.62 -43.12 -49.56
C ARG A 497 -21.12 -43.04 -49.28
N SER A 498 -21.90 -43.42 -50.27
CA SER A 498 -23.35 -43.59 -50.20
C SER A 498 -23.69 -44.66 -49.15
N ARG A 499 -24.64 -44.33 -48.25
CA ARG A 499 -25.34 -45.33 -47.45
C ARG A 499 -26.67 -45.64 -48.12
N SER A 500 -26.79 -46.89 -48.53
CA SER A 500 -28.03 -47.55 -48.93
C SER A 500 -29.05 -47.50 -47.80
N LYS A 501 -30.31 -47.26 -48.18
CA LYS A 501 -31.51 -47.43 -47.36
C LYS A 501 -31.69 -48.92 -47.04
N ALA A 502 -32.14 -49.22 -45.82
CA ALA A 502 -32.89 -50.43 -45.50
C ALA A 502 -34.29 -50.03 -45.01
N PRO A 503 -35.34 -50.78 -45.35
CA PRO A 503 -36.73 -50.36 -45.15
C PRO A 503 -37.27 -50.77 -43.78
N SER A 504 -38.35 -50.10 -43.41
CA SER A 504 -39.21 -50.39 -42.27
C SER A 504 -39.81 -51.80 -42.31
N ALA A 505 -39.62 -52.55 -41.23
CA ALA A 505 -40.62 -53.39 -40.56
C ALA A 505 -40.16 -53.62 -39.11
#